data_AF-A0A6G6XAR6-F1
#
_entry.id   AF-A0A6G6XAR6-F1
#
_cell.length_a   1.000
_cell.length_b   1.000
_cell.length_c   1.000
_cell.angle_alpha   90.00
_cell.angle_beta   90.00
_cell.angle_gamma   90.00
#
_symmetry.space_group_name_H-M   'P 1'
#
loop_
_entity.id
_entity.type
_entity.pdbx_description
1 polymer ?
#
loop_
_entity_poly.entity_id
_entity_poly.type
_entity_poly.pdbx_seq_one_letter_code
_entity_poly.pdbx_strand_id
1 'polypeptide(L)'
;MIRESKLDIADYLCGYDELLKAFEFDGWTLFSQRTLAGPNWKTAYDGYLDFYHLPVLHANTFGADFYNRANYFAFGPHQRLSTPSKFAIKVSGEDDQQLDLTTLPDDEIPQEVLVQGVWTIFPHISIASFYGGGQRGAMISQLFPGKTVGESYTTQFYVMENKPETDADVKSAHEQFDFLEIVVRDEDYKTGKRQHEALQSGLLKEVLFGRNERGGQVFHQWVERLTNASDEELLEIFAAEQREAAE
;
A
#
# COMPACT_ATOMS: atom_id res chain seq x y z
N MET A 1 -14.64 7.99 -21.18
CA MET A 1 -14.01 7.30 -22.33
C MET A 1 -13.35 6.05 -21.76
N ILE A 2 -13.94 4.88 -21.95
CA ILE A 2 -13.23 3.62 -21.70
C ILE A 2 -12.33 3.46 -22.92
N ARG A 3 -11.01 3.64 -22.75
CA ARG A 3 -10.05 3.23 -23.78
C ARG A 3 -9.91 1.73 -23.65
N GLU A 4 -10.20 0.98 -24.71
CA GLU A 4 -9.87 -0.45 -24.77
C GLU A 4 -8.35 -0.57 -24.88
N SER A 5 -7.69 -0.78 -23.73
CA SER A 5 -6.28 -1.12 -23.69
C SER A 5 -6.06 -2.47 -24.37
N LYS A 6 -4.98 -2.59 -25.14
CA LYS A 6 -4.51 -3.87 -25.69
C LYS A 6 -3.54 -4.61 -24.75
N LEU A 7 -3.13 -3.96 -23.66
CA LEU A 7 -2.26 -4.56 -22.66
C LEU A 7 -3.06 -5.55 -21.81
N ASP A 8 -2.65 -6.81 -21.83
CA ASP A 8 -3.25 -7.85 -20.99
C ASP A 8 -2.95 -7.59 -19.50
N ILE A 9 -3.86 -8.01 -18.62
CA ILE A 9 -3.71 -7.79 -17.18
C ILE A 9 -2.53 -8.59 -16.60
N ALA A 10 -2.24 -9.78 -17.12
CA ALA A 10 -1.11 -10.59 -16.69
C ALA A 10 0.21 -9.91 -17.07
N ASP A 11 0.29 -9.38 -18.29
CA ASP A 11 1.45 -8.60 -18.75
C ASP A 11 1.64 -7.36 -17.87
N TYR A 12 0.55 -6.63 -17.60
CA TYR A 12 0.54 -5.46 -16.74
C TYR A 12 1.06 -5.76 -15.33
N LEU A 13 0.64 -6.88 -14.74
CA LEU A 13 1.01 -7.23 -13.36
C LEU A 13 2.44 -7.72 -13.21
N CYS A 14 3.19 -7.99 -14.29
CA CYS A 14 4.60 -8.39 -14.20
C CYS A 14 4.85 -9.60 -13.26
N GLY A 15 3.93 -10.57 -13.23
CA GLY A 15 3.98 -11.73 -12.32
C GLY A 15 3.68 -11.42 -10.85
N TYR A 16 3.35 -10.17 -10.52
CA TYR A 16 3.04 -9.73 -9.17
C TYR A 16 1.77 -10.38 -8.61
N ASP A 17 0.86 -10.82 -9.48
CA ASP A 17 -0.33 -11.58 -9.13
C ASP A 17 -0.01 -12.89 -8.41
N GLU A 18 1.07 -13.59 -8.79
CA GLU A 18 1.52 -14.79 -8.07
C GLU A 18 1.89 -14.50 -6.61
N LEU A 19 2.45 -13.32 -6.34
CA LEU A 19 2.75 -12.89 -4.97
C LEU A 19 1.49 -12.45 -4.23
N LEU A 20 0.54 -11.80 -4.92
CA LEU A 20 -0.74 -11.41 -4.33
C LEU A 20 -1.59 -12.61 -3.92
N LYS A 21 -1.42 -13.78 -4.56
CA LYS A 21 -2.08 -15.03 -4.12
C LYS A 21 -1.74 -15.41 -2.69
N ALA A 22 -0.58 -14.99 -2.16
CA ALA A 22 -0.21 -15.24 -0.77
C ALA A 22 -1.17 -14.62 0.25
N PHE A 23 -1.98 -13.63 -0.16
CA PHE A 23 -3.04 -13.08 0.68
C PHE A 23 -4.24 -14.01 0.86
N GLU A 24 -4.51 -14.87 -0.12
CA GLU A 24 -5.66 -15.80 -0.12
C GLU A 24 -7.03 -15.10 -0.05
N PHE A 25 -7.14 -13.92 -0.68
CA PHE A 25 -8.36 -13.10 -0.66
C PHE A 25 -9.62 -13.80 -1.20
N ASP A 26 -9.48 -14.88 -1.98
CA ASP A 26 -10.60 -15.68 -2.48
C ASP A 26 -11.52 -16.21 -1.35
N GLY A 27 -10.96 -16.45 -0.16
CA GLY A 27 -11.70 -16.91 1.02
C GLY A 27 -12.21 -15.79 1.93
N TRP A 28 -11.85 -14.54 1.65
CA TRP A 28 -12.07 -13.43 2.59
C TRP A 28 -13.44 -12.79 2.44
N THR A 29 -13.90 -12.14 3.52
CA THR A 29 -15.17 -11.43 3.57
C THR A 29 -14.94 -9.92 3.54
N LEU A 30 -15.59 -9.21 2.62
CA LEU A 30 -15.73 -7.75 2.71
C LEU A 30 -16.63 -7.39 3.89
N PHE A 31 -16.04 -6.78 4.92
CA PHE A 31 -16.75 -6.44 6.15
C PHE A 31 -17.28 -5.00 6.14
N SER A 32 -16.48 -4.04 5.68
CA SER A 32 -16.85 -2.63 5.66
C SER A 32 -16.20 -1.87 4.50
N GLN A 33 -16.81 -0.75 4.14
CA GLN A 33 -16.31 0.16 3.11
C GLN A 33 -16.47 1.60 3.57
N ARG A 34 -15.45 2.42 3.35
CA ARG A 34 -15.43 3.85 3.69
C ARG A 34 -14.84 4.64 2.54
N THR A 35 -15.33 5.85 2.28
CA THR A 35 -14.78 6.73 1.24
C THR A 35 -14.34 8.05 1.84
N LEU A 36 -13.07 8.40 1.62
CA LEU A 36 -12.41 9.58 2.17
C LEU A 36 -12.04 10.55 1.07
N ALA A 37 -12.23 11.85 1.32
CA ALA A 37 -11.75 12.91 0.44
C ALA A 37 -10.27 13.23 0.74
N GLY A 38 -9.42 13.11 -0.28
CA GLY A 38 -7.97 13.25 -0.17
C GLY A 38 -7.40 14.48 -0.90
N PRO A 39 -6.07 14.69 -0.79
CA PRO A 39 -5.31 15.70 -1.54
C PRO A 39 -5.16 15.32 -3.03
N ASN A 40 -4.19 15.89 -3.76
CA ASN A 40 -3.81 15.35 -5.06
C ASN A 40 -3.53 13.85 -4.94
N TRP A 41 -4.06 13.06 -5.88
CA TRP A 41 -3.94 11.61 -5.82
C TRP A 41 -2.47 11.13 -5.81
N LYS A 42 -1.54 11.81 -6.49
CA LYS A 42 -0.12 11.41 -6.43
C LYS A 42 0.46 11.62 -5.03
N THR A 43 0.14 12.76 -4.41
CA THR A 43 0.58 13.05 -3.04
C THR A 43 -0.05 12.11 -2.01
N ALA A 44 -1.31 11.70 -2.21
CA ALA A 44 -1.92 10.66 -1.38
C ALA A 44 -1.24 9.30 -1.58
N TYR A 45 -0.91 8.95 -2.83
CA TYR A 45 -0.25 7.70 -3.16
C TYR A 45 1.20 7.65 -2.65
N ASP A 46 1.94 8.76 -2.67
CA ASP A 46 3.30 8.87 -2.14
C ASP A 46 3.37 8.41 -0.67
N GLY A 47 2.34 8.66 0.13
CA GLY A 47 2.26 8.20 1.52
C GLY A 47 2.24 6.67 1.69
N TYR A 48 1.92 5.91 0.64
CA TYR A 48 1.99 4.44 0.66
C TYR A 48 3.37 3.90 0.24
N LEU A 49 4.29 4.77 -0.18
CA LEU A 49 5.53 4.41 -0.89
C LEU A 49 6.82 4.63 -0.08
N ASP A 50 6.71 4.95 1.21
CA ASP A 50 7.84 4.96 2.12
C ASP A 50 7.39 4.76 3.57
N PHE A 51 8.34 4.39 4.44
CA PHE A 51 8.14 4.37 5.89
C PHE A 51 8.82 5.54 6.60
N TYR A 52 9.37 6.50 5.85
CA TYR A 52 10.17 7.58 6.40
C TYR A 52 9.36 8.47 7.35
N HIS A 53 8.09 8.69 7.02
CA HIS A 53 7.19 9.52 7.82
C HIS A 53 6.63 8.81 9.06
N LEU A 54 6.61 7.46 9.13
CA LEU A 54 5.89 6.72 10.18
C LEU A 54 6.25 7.15 11.62
N PRO A 55 7.52 7.19 12.04
CA PRO A 55 7.85 7.52 13.44
C PRO A 55 7.69 9.00 13.79
N VAL A 56 7.40 9.85 12.81
CA VAL A 56 7.19 11.29 13.02
C VAL A 56 5.71 11.63 12.91
N LEU A 57 5.07 11.22 11.83
CA LEU A 57 3.68 11.53 11.52
C LEU A 57 2.73 10.76 12.43
N HIS A 58 2.98 9.45 12.63
CA HIS A 58 2.12 8.58 13.43
C HIS A 58 2.63 8.35 14.86
N ALA A 59 3.56 9.19 15.33
CA ALA A 59 4.18 9.04 16.64
C ALA A 59 3.16 8.97 17.79
N ASN A 60 2.03 9.66 17.66
CA ASN A 60 0.98 9.74 18.68
C ASN A 60 -0.12 8.68 18.52
N THR A 61 -0.19 8.00 17.37
CA THR A 61 -1.23 7.03 17.04
C THR A 61 -0.70 5.60 17.11
N PHE A 62 0.39 5.31 16.39
CA PHE A 62 1.03 4.00 16.41
C PHE A 62 2.29 3.95 17.29
N GLY A 63 2.92 5.10 17.56
CA GLY A 63 4.13 5.18 18.37
C GLY A 63 5.35 5.64 17.56
N ALA A 64 6.41 6.08 18.26
CA ALA A 64 7.62 6.62 17.63
C ALA A 64 8.67 5.56 17.28
N ASP A 65 8.47 4.30 17.67
CA ASP A 65 9.44 3.20 17.52
C ASP A 65 9.36 2.51 16.14
N PHE A 66 8.53 3.01 15.22
CA PHE A 66 8.48 2.51 13.85
C PHE A 66 9.79 2.74 13.10
N TYR A 67 10.13 1.79 12.24
CA TYR A 67 11.27 1.93 11.35
C TYR A 67 11.01 3.06 10.35
N ASN A 68 11.91 4.05 10.31
CA ASN A 68 11.90 5.10 9.29
C ASN A 68 12.46 4.63 7.93
N ARG A 69 12.70 3.33 7.74
CA ARG A 69 13.30 2.73 6.54
C ARG A 69 12.46 1.52 6.13
N ALA A 70 12.44 1.23 4.84
CA ALA A 70 11.78 0.05 4.28
C ALA A 70 12.75 -0.76 3.42
N ASN A 71 12.50 -2.06 3.33
CA ASN A 71 12.95 -2.87 2.22
C ASN A 71 11.97 -2.67 1.06
N TYR A 72 12.50 -2.41 -0.13
CA TYR A 72 11.70 -2.11 -1.33
C TYR A 72 11.85 -3.23 -2.34
N PHE A 73 10.72 -3.73 -2.83
CA PHE A 73 10.64 -4.73 -3.89
C PHE A 73 9.73 -4.18 -4.98
N ALA A 74 10.14 -4.29 -6.24
CA ALA A 74 9.39 -3.79 -7.38
C ALA A 74 9.24 -4.89 -8.43
N PHE A 75 8.07 -4.93 -9.04
CA PHE A 75 7.67 -5.86 -10.11
C PHE A 75 7.02 -5.01 -11.20
N GLY A 76 7.82 -4.60 -12.17
CA GLY A 76 7.45 -3.48 -13.04
C GLY A 76 7.06 -2.24 -12.20
N PRO A 77 5.86 -1.67 -12.39
CA PRO A 77 5.40 -0.50 -11.62
C PRO A 77 4.81 -0.85 -10.24
N HIS A 78 4.61 -2.13 -9.94
CA HIS A 78 4.02 -2.60 -8.69
C HIS A 78 5.08 -2.73 -7.61
N GLN A 79 4.73 -2.44 -6.36
CA GLN A 79 5.72 -2.38 -5.29
C GLN A 79 5.23 -2.98 -3.99
N ARG A 80 6.14 -3.64 -3.28
CA ARG A 80 5.98 -4.06 -1.89
C ARG A 80 7.03 -3.38 -1.03
N LEU A 81 6.57 -2.85 0.11
CA LEU A 81 7.39 -2.30 1.17
C LEU A 81 7.28 -3.19 2.40
N SER A 82 8.40 -3.61 2.97
CA SER A 82 8.43 -4.33 4.23
C SER A 82 9.39 -3.71 5.23
N THR A 83 9.11 -3.95 6.51
CA THR A 83 9.95 -3.48 7.60
C THR A 83 11.31 -4.20 7.55
N PRO A 84 12.46 -3.50 7.69
CA PRO A 84 13.78 -4.10 7.70
C PRO A 84 14.09 -4.71 9.07
N SER A 85 13.30 -5.71 9.44
CA SER A 85 13.34 -6.38 10.73
C SER A 85 13.56 -7.88 10.52
N LYS A 86 14.37 -8.49 11.41
CA LYS A 86 14.44 -9.95 11.52
C LYS A 86 13.25 -10.56 12.27
N PHE A 87 12.43 -9.70 12.86
CA PHE A 87 11.22 -10.06 13.58
C PHE A 87 9.99 -9.72 12.75
N ALA A 88 9.02 -10.63 12.74
CA ALA A 88 7.67 -10.37 12.27
C ALA A 88 6.67 -10.41 13.42
N ILE A 89 5.52 -9.77 13.25
CA ILE A 89 4.44 -9.81 14.24
C ILE A 89 3.65 -11.11 14.03
N LYS A 90 3.44 -11.93 15.05
CA LYS A 90 2.56 -13.11 14.91
C LYS A 90 1.10 -12.70 14.79
N VAL A 91 0.36 -13.47 14.01
CA VAL A 91 -1.06 -13.21 13.67
C VAL A 91 -2.02 -13.86 14.67
N SER A 92 -1.55 -14.85 15.42
CA SER A 92 -2.32 -15.57 16.44
C SER A 92 -1.62 -15.50 17.81
N GLY A 93 -2.30 -14.92 18.81
CA GLY A 93 -1.84 -14.87 20.20
C GLY A 93 -2.38 -13.65 20.95
N GLU A 94 -2.58 -13.78 22.27
CA GLU A 94 -3.03 -12.68 23.14
C GLU A 94 -1.92 -11.65 23.45
N ASP A 95 -0.68 -11.94 23.04
CA ASP A 95 0.48 -11.09 23.22
C ASP A 95 1.13 -10.80 21.86
N ASP A 96 1.69 -9.60 21.68
CA ASP A 96 2.53 -9.13 20.55
C ASP A 96 3.80 -9.99 20.35
N GLN A 97 3.66 -11.30 20.23
CA GLN A 97 4.75 -12.22 20.13
C GLN A 97 5.43 -12.04 18.78
N GLN A 98 6.64 -11.53 18.84
CA GLN A 98 7.52 -11.44 17.68
C GLN A 98 8.01 -12.84 17.28
N LEU A 99 8.02 -13.10 15.98
CA LEU A 99 8.62 -14.29 15.38
C LEU A 99 10.03 -13.93 14.89
N ASP A 100 11.07 -14.55 15.45
CA ASP A 100 12.44 -14.38 14.94
C ASP A 100 12.65 -15.22 13.68
N LEU A 101 12.56 -14.56 12.52
CA LEU A 101 12.69 -15.19 11.21
C LEU A 101 14.07 -15.82 10.98
N THR A 102 15.09 -15.44 11.76
CA THR A 102 16.44 -16.02 11.62
C THR A 102 16.57 -17.41 12.27
N THR A 103 15.55 -17.83 13.02
CA THR A 103 15.55 -19.10 13.75
C THR A 103 14.65 -20.17 13.13
N LEU A 104 13.85 -19.78 12.13
CA LEU A 104 12.95 -20.68 11.41
C LEU A 104 13.56 -21.11 10.07
N PRO A 105 13.42 -22.39 9.69
CA PRO A 105 13.53 -22.81 8.31
C PRO A 105 12.54 -22.06 7.40
N ASP A 106 12.92 -21.81 6.14
CA ASP A 106 12.10 -21.06 5.18
C ASP A 106 10.70 -21.68 4.98
N ASP A 107 10.59 -23.01 5.02
CA ASP A 107 9.34 -23.77 4.87
C ASP A 107 8.46 -23.78 6.14
N GLU A 108 8.98 -23.28 7.26
CA GLU A 108 8.23 -23.11 8.52
C GLU A 108 7.80 -21.66 8.75
N ILE A 109 8.16 -20.71 7.88
CA ILE A 109 7.74 -19.31 8.02
C ILE A 109 6.25 -19.20 7.65
N PRO A 110 5.39 -18.72 8.55
CA PRO A 110 3.96 -18.59 8.26
C PRO A 110 3.69 -17.59 7.12
N GLN A 111 2.80 -17.96 6.21
CA GLN A 111 2.50 -17.17 5.01
C GLN A 111 1.92 -15.80 5.35
N GLU A 112 1.13 -15.70 6.41
CA GLU A 112 0.51 -14.47 6.89
C GLU A 112 1.53 -13.44 7.39
N VAL A 113 2.71 -13.89 7.82
CA VAL A 113 3.86 -13.04 8.13
C VAL A 113 4.52 -12.53 6.85
N LEU A 114 4.59 -13.38 5.82
CA LEU A 114 5.20 -13.05 4.53
C LEU A 114 4.41 -12.04 3.72
N VAL A 115 3.14 -11.76 4.07
CA VAL A 115 2.34 -10.69 3.42
C VAL A 115 2.30 -9.39 4.21
N GLN A 116 3.02 -9.28 5.32
CA GLN A 116 3.15 -8.03 6.07
C GLN A 116 3.86 -6.94 5.27
N GLY A 117 3.51 -5.70 5.59
CA GLY A 117 4.00 -4.49 4.94
C GLY A 117 2.89 -3.78 4.15
N VAL A 118 3.32 -2.90 3.25
CA VAL A 118 2.44 -2.18 2.33
C VAL A 118 2.69 -2.69 0.93
N TRP A 119 1.64 -3.16 0.27
CA TRP A 119 1.67 -3.60 -1.11
C TRP A 119 0.92 -2.59 -1.97
N THR A 120 1.43 -2.28 -3.14
CA THR A 120 0.79 -1.35 -4.05
C THR A 120 0.61 -1.98 -5.41
N ILE A 121 -0.58 -1.76 -5.99
CA ILE A 121 -0.83 -2.01 -7.41
C ILE A 121 -0.94 -0.62 -8.03
N PHE A 122 0.08 -0.27 -8.82
CA PHE A 122 0.08 0.95 -9.60
C PHE A 122 -1.25 1.13 -10.36
N PRO A 123 -1.68 2.36 -10.65
CA PRO A 123 -1.19 3.60 -10.08
C PRO A 123 -1.90 3.97 -8.76
N HIS A 124 -2.83 3.15 -8.27
CA HIS A 124 -3.84 3.67 -7.34
C HIS A 124 -4.38 2.71 -6.28
N ILE A 125 -3.81 1.52 -6.11
CA ILE A 125 -4.21 0.59 -5.05
C ILE A 125 -3.08 0.48 -4.04
N SER A 126 -3.44 0.53 -2.76
CA SER A 126 -2.59 0.14 -1.63
C SER A 126 -3.30 -0.95 -0.82
N ILE A 127 -2.56 -1.92 -0.33
CA ILE A 127 -3.03 -3.04 0.49
C ILE A 127 -2.13 -3.06 1.72
N ALA A 128 -2.74 -2.87 2.88
CA ALA A 128 -2.06 -2.97 4.17
C ALA A 128 -2.76 -4.02 5.03
N SER A 129 -2.01 -5.02 5.48
CA SER A 129 -2.50 -6.00 6.45
C SER A 129 -2.60 -5.36 7.82
N PHE A 130 -3.68 -5.63 8.53
CA PHE A 130 -3.85 -5.25 9.94
C PHE A 130 -4.36 -6.45 10.73
N TYR A 131 -4.25 -6.35 12.05
CA TYR A 131 -4.79 -7.33 12.97
C TYR A 131 -5.86 -6.63 13.80
N GLY A 132 -7.12 -7.03 13.63
CA GLY A 132 -8.28 -6.34 14.22
C GLY A 132 -9.39 -7.34 14.53
N GLY A 133 -10.07 -7.17 15.67
CA GLY A 133 -11.07 -8.14 16.14
C GLY A 133 -10.50 -9.52 16.46
N GLY A 134 -9.23 -9.59 16.88
CA GLY A 134 -8.55 -10.85 17.23
C GLY A 134 -8.15 -11.73 16.04
N GLN A 135 -8.22 -11.21 14.81
CA GLN A 135 -7.94 -11.96 13.59
C GLN A 135 -7.28 -11.11 12.49
N ARG A 136 -6.88 -11.80 11.42
CA ARG A 136 -6.26 -11.19 10.24
C ARG A 136 -7.28 -10.41 9.40
N GLY A 137 -6.89 -9.21 9.03
CA GLY A 137 -7.62 -8.39 8.06
C GLY A 137 -6.68 -7.59 7.18
N ALA A 138 -7.25 -6.93 6.18
CA ALA A 138 -6.51 -6.08 5.26
C ALA A 138 -7.37 -4.90 4.83
N MET A 139 -6.71 -3.76 4.70
CA MET A 139 -7.29 -2.53 4.19
C MET A 139 -6.80 -2.36 2.76
N ILE A 140 -7.72 -2.52 1.80
CA ILE A 140 -7.47 -2.25 0.39
C ILE A 140 -7.95 -0.84 0.11
N SER A 141 -7.03 0.09 -0.14
CA SER A 141 -7.30 1.48 -0.46
C SER A 141 -7.23 1.68 -1.97
N GLN A 142 -8.36 1.95 -2.61
CA GLN A 142 -8.44 2.33 -4.02
C GLN A 142 -8.63 3.83 -4.17
N LEU A 143 -7.63 4.48 -4.73
CA LEU A 143 -7.54 5.93 -4.88
C LEU A 143 -7.97 6.37 -6.28
N PHE A 144 -8.66 7.50 -6.38
CA PHE A 144 -9.00 8.09 -7.67
C PHE A 144 -8.82 9.61 -7.64
N PRO A 145 -8.43 10.23 -8.78
CA PRO A 145 -8.43 11.68 -8.90
C PRO A 145 -9.85 12.25 -8.68
N GLY A 146 -9.90 13.43 -8.07
CA GLY A 146 -11.13 14.18 -7.84
C GLY A 146 -11.55 14.99 -9.06
N LYS A 147 -12.46 15.95 -8.85
CA LYS A 147 -12.97 16.81 -9.94
C LYS A 147 -11.96 17.84 -10.38
N THR A 148 -11.11 18.30 -9.46
CA THR A 148 -10.08 19.31 -9.72
C THR A 148 -8.69 18.82 -9.35
N VAL A 149 -7.66 19.45 -9.92
CA VAL A 149 -6.27 19.18 -9.55
C VAL A 149 -6.08 19.56 -8.08
N GLY A 150 -5.68 18.59 -7.26
CA GLY A 150 -5.52 18.76 -5.81
C GLY A 150 -6.57 18.04 -4.98
N GLU A 151 -7.58 17.46 -5.64
CA GLU A 151 -8.57 16.60 -5.01
C GLU A 151 -8.37 15.15 -5.41
N SER A 152 -8.74 14.25 -4.50
CA SER A 152 -8.92 12.83 -4.75
C SER A 152 -10.00 12.27 -3.85
N TYR A 153 -10.41 11.04 -4.11
CA TYR A 153 -11.14 10.24 -3.14
C TYR A 153 -10.53 8.84 -3.08
N THR A 154 -10.57 8.26 -1.89
CA THR A 154 -10.08 6.90 -1.65
C THR A 154 -11.20 6.10 -1.05
N THR A 155 -11.54 4.99 -1.69
CA THR A 155 -12.42 3.99 -1.10
C THR A 155 -11.56 2.93 -0.43
N GLN A 156 -11.72 2.81 0.89
CA GLN A 156 -11.09 1.79 1.71
C GLN A 156 -12.06 0.61 1.87
N PHE A 157 -11.63 -0.56 1.43
CA PHE A 157 -12.31 -1.82 1.61
C PHE A 157 -11.62 -2.58 2.74
N TYR A 158 -12.36 -2.84 3.81
CA TYR A 158 -11.91 -3.60 4.95
C TYR A 158 -12.36 -5.04 4.78
N VAL A 159 -11.40 -5.89 4.43
CA VAL A 159 -11.62 -7.32 4.23
C VAL A 159 -11.06 -8.09 5.43
N MET A 160 -11.75 -9.15 5.83
CA MET A 160 -11.38 -10.00 6.95
C MET A 160 -11.29 -11.45 6.50
N GLU A 161 -10.28 -12.16 6.99
CA GLU A 161 -10.04 -13.57 6.63
C GLU A 161 -11.22 -14.45 7.04
N ASN A 162 -11.72 -14.27 8.26
CA ASN A 162 -12.94 -14.92 8.72
C ASN A 162 -14.01 -13.88 9.06
N LYS A 163 -15.27 -14.28 8.87
CA LYS A 163 -16.40 -13.45 9.29
C LYS A 163 -16.41 -13.36 10.82
N PRO A 164 -16.45 -12.15 11.41
CA PRO A 164 -16.65 -12.01 12.86
C PRO A 164 -17.92 -12.74 13.33
N GLU A 165 -17.80 -13.56 14.37
CA GLU A 165 -18.88 -14.44 14.84
C GLU A 165 -19.66 -13.85 16.00
N THR A 166 -19.01 -13.04 16.85
CA THR A 166 -19.62 -12.44 18.03
C THR A 166 -19.82 -10.94 17.89
N ASP A 167 -20.78 -10.38 18.64
CA ASP A 167 -20.99 -8.93 18.71
C ASP A 167 -19.73 -8.19 19.22
N ALA A 168 -18.90 -8.85 20.03
CA ALA A 168 -17.64 -8.30 20.51
C ALA A 168 -16.60 -8.18 19.38
N ASP A 169 -16.47 -9.22 18.54
CA ASP A 169 -15.55 -9.22 17.39
C ASP A 169 -15.97 -8.18 16.35
N VAL A 170 -17.27 -8.11 16.05
CA VAL A 170 -17.85 -7.10 15.16
C VAL A 170 -17.55 -5.69 15.67
N LYS A 171 -17.75 -5.45 16.97
CA LYS A 171 -17.47 -4.16 17.60
C LYS A 171 -15.98 -3.81 17.52
N SER A 172 -15.10 -4.74 17.87
CA SER A 172 -13.64 -4.52 17.84
C SER A 172 -13.14 -4.24 16.41
N ALA A 173 -13.68 -4.93 15.41
CA ALA A 173 -13.37 -4.66 14.00
C ALA A 173 -13.79 -3.23 13.60
N HIS A 174 -15.00 -2.80 13.98
CA HIS A 174 -15.44 -1.43 13.70
C HIS A 174 -14.57 -0.37 14.40
N GLU A 175 -14.21 -0.57 15.67
CA GLU A 175 -13.33 0.34 16.41
C GLU A 175 -11.95 0.47 15.75
N GLN A 176 -11.36 -0.65 15.30
CA GLN A 176 -10.11 -0.64 14.55
C GLN A 176 -10.24 0.15 13.24
N PHE A 177 -11.35 -0.03 12.51
CA PHE A 177 -11.56 0.65 11.22
C PHE A 177 -11.87 2.13 11.39
N ASP A 178 -12.56 2.51 12.48
CA ASP A 178 -12.74 3.91 12.87
C ASP A 178 -11.40 4.59 13.16
N PHE A 179 -10.53 3.89 13.88
CA PHE A 179 -9.19 4.36 14.17
C PHE A 179 -8.35 4.54 12.89
N LEU A 180 -8.30 3.54 12.00
CA LEU A 180 -7.58 3.63 10.73
C LEU A 180 -8.11 4.74 9.81
N GLU A 181 -9.44 4.92 9.77
CA GLU A 181 -10.04 6.03 9.02
C GLU A 181 -9.54 7.39 9.54
N ILE A 182 -9.53 7.56 10.87
CA ILE A 182 -9.06 8.80 11.52
C ILE A 182 -7.59 9.05 11.18
N VAL A 183 -6.73 8.04 11.31
CA VAL A 183 -5.29 8.17 11.01
C VAL A 183 -5.09 8.64 9.58
N VAL A 184 -5.69 7.95 8.59
CA VAL A 184 -5.54 8.32 7.18
C VAL A 184 -6.08 9.72 6.89
N ARG A 185 -7.27 10.05 7.41
CA ARG A 185 -7.91 11.34 7.16
C ARG A 185 -7.15 12.50 7.81
N ASP A 186 -6.80 12.34 9.09
CA ASP A 186 -6.38 13.44 9.96
C ASP A 186 -4.85 13.58 10.05
N GLU A 187 -4.09 12.54 9.72
CA GLU A 187 -2.62 12.56 9.69
C GLU A 187 -2.11 12.59 8.24
N ASP A 188 -2.36 11.54 7.45
CA ASP A 188 -1.83 11.41 6.09
C ASP A 188 -2.41 12.45 5.14
N TYR A 189 -3.74 12.48 4.99
CA TYR A 189 -4.38 13.36 4.00
C TYR A 189 -4.32 14.82 4.40
N LYS A 190 -4.31 15.12 5.70
CA LYS A 190 -4.05 16.47 6.19
C LYS A 190 -2.64 16.92 5.81
N THR A 191 -1.64 16.07 5.97
CA THR A 191 -0.25 16.36 5.59
C THR A 191 -0.11 16.50 4.08
N GLY A 192 -0.69 15.57 3.32
CA GLY A 192 -0.68 15.60 1.85
C GLY A 192 -1.38 16.84 1.28
N LYS A 193 -2.45 17.34 1.91
CA LYS A 193 -3.09 18.61 1.51
C LYS A 193 -2.11 19.77 1.65
N ARG A 194 -1.41 19.86 2.78
CA ARG A 194 -0.40 20.91 3.03
C ARG A 194 0.78 20.81 2.09
N GLN A 195 1.25 19.60 1.79
CA GLN A 195 2.29 19.37 0.77
C GLN A 195 1.82 19.86 -0.59
N HIS A 196 0.59 19.52 -1.00
CA HIS A 196 0.05 19.96 -2.28
C HIS A 196 -0.12 21.48 -2.36
N GLU A 197 -0.61 22.13 -1.31
CA GLU A 197 -0.68 23.60 -1.21
C GLU A 197 0.70 24.25 -1.38
N ALA A 198 1.73 23.68 -0.74
CA ALA A 198 3.10 24.16 -0.89
C ALA A 198 3.62 24.00 -2.33
N LEU A 199 3.34 22.87 -2.99
CA LEU A 199 3.70 22.63 -4.39
C LEU A 199 2.98 23.60 -5.33
N GLN A 200 1.71 23.89 -5.08
CA GLN A 200 0.91 24.83 -5.88
C GLN A 200 1.41 26.28 -5.79
N SER A 201 2.21 26.63 -4.77
CA SER A 201 2.81 27.97 -4.67
C SER A 201 3.76 28.31 -5.82
N GLY A 202 4.29 27.30 -6.52
CA GLY A 202 5.28 27.48 -7.60
C GLY A 202 6.66 27.95 -7.12
N LEU A 203 6.89 28.06 -5.80
CA LEU A 203 8.19 28.48 -5.24
C LEU A 203 9.23 27.35 -5.28
N LEU A 204 8.77 26.09 -5.29
CA LEU A 204 9.60 24.91 -5.48
C LEU A 204 9.61 24.56 -6.97
N LYS A 205 10.79 24.66 -7.59
CA LYS A 205 10.97 24.28 -9.00
C LYS A 205 11.00 22.77 -9.20
N GLU A 206 11.59 22.08 -8.25
CA GLU A 206 11.86 20.64 -8.29
C GLU A 206 11.69 20.06 -6.88
N VAL A 207 11.31 18.79 -6.81
CA VAL A 207 11.24 17.99 -5.58
C VAL A 207 12.22 16.85 -5.74
N LEU A 208 13.05 16.63 -4.73
CA LEU A 208 14.03 15.54 -4.73
C LEU A 208 13.55 14.44 -3.80
N PHE A 209 13.55 13.21 -4.29
CA PHE A 209 13.41 12.03 -3.45
C PHE A 209 14.77 11.65 -2.87
N GLY A 210 14.83 11.53 -1.55
CA GLY A 210 15.99 11.06 -0.82
C GLY A 210 16.28 9.58 -1.11
N ARG A 211 17.50 9.14 -0.76
CA ARG A 211 17.93 7.74 -0.94
C ARG A 211 17.03 6.72 -0.23
N ASN A 212 16.37 7.15 0.85
CA ASN A 212 15.46 6.33 1.65
C ASN A 212 14.04 6.23 1.07
N GLU A 213 13.70 7.03 0.06
CA GLU A 213 12.35 7.12 -0.53
C GLU A 213 12.32 6.39 -1.87
N ARG A 214 12.86 5.16 -1.90
CA ARG A 214 13.01 4.40 -3.14
C ARG A 214 11.67 4.09 -3.80
N GLY A 215 10.62 3.86 -3.01
CA GLY A 215 9.29 3.60 -3.53
C GLY A 215 8.72 4.77 -4.33
N GLY A 216 8.91 5.99 -3.82
CA GLY A 216 8.57 7.23 -4.54
C GLY A 216 9.38 7.40 -5.83
N GLN A 217 10.69 7.12 -5.79
CA GLN A 217 11.53 7.17 -7.00
C GLN A 217 11.01 6.24 -8.11
N VAL A 218 10.72 4.98 -7.77
CA VAL A 218 10.19 3.99 -8.72
C VAL A 218 8.85 4.44 -9.28
N PHE A 219 7.92 4.86 -8.42
CA PHE A 219 6.59 5.31 -8.84
C PHE A 219 6.66 6.48 -9.83
N HIS A 220 7.39 7.55 -9.50
CA HIS A 220 7.45 8.74 -10.35
C HIS A 220 8.20 8.47 -11.66
N GLN A 221 9.22 7.60 -11.67
CA GLN A 221 9.86 7.14 -12.91
C GLN A 221 8.90 6.38 -13.81
N TRP A 222 8.05 5.51 -13.25
CA TRP A 222 7.01 4.82 -13.99
C TRP A 222 5.91 5.76 -14.49
N VAL A 223 5.48 6.73 -13.67
CA VAL A 223 4.54 7.77 -14.12
C VAL A 223 5.12 8.52 -15.31
N GLU A 224 6.37 8.98 -15.24
CA GLU A 224 7.04 9.68 -16.34
C GLU A 224 7.14 8.81 -17.60
N ARG A 225 7.59 7.55 -17.45
CA ARG A 225 7.71 6.61 -18.57
C ARG A 225 6.38 6.36 -19.26
N LEU A 226 5.32 6.04 -18.49
CA LEU A 226 4.03 5.63 -19.04
C LEU A 226 3.19 6.80 -19.54
N THR A 227 3.33 7.99 -18.97
CA THR A 227 2.59 9.18 -19.45
C THR A 227 3.14 9.72 -20.78
N ASN A 228 4.38 9.38 -21.12
CA ASN A 228 5.02 9.75 -22.38
C ASN A 228 5.01 8.63 -23.44
N ALA A 229 4.57 7.41 -23.08
CA ALA A 229 4.50 6.28 -24.01
C ALA A 229 3.22 6.31 -24.86
N SER A 230 3.35 5.88 -26.11
CA SER A 230 2.24 5.50 -26.98
C SER A 230 1.65 4.14 -26.58
N ASP A 231 0.44 3.84 -27.05
CA ASP A 231 -0.21 2.55 -26.77
C ASP A 231 0.61 1.34 -27.29
N GLU A 232 1.42 1.53 -28.34
CA GLU A 232 2.32 0.50 -28.90
C GLU A 232 3.55 0.31 -28.02
N GLU A 233 4.18 1.42 -27.58
CA GLU A 233 5.30 1.39 -26.65
C GLU A 233 4.91 0.79 -25.29
N LEU A 234 3.67 0.99 -24.83
CA LEU A 234 3.17 0.36 -23.60
C LEU A 234 3.30 -1.18 -23.66
N LEU A 235 2.94 -1.81 -24.78
CA LEU A 235 3.06 -3.26 -24.94
C LEU A 235 4.52 -3.71 -24.89
N GLU A 236 5.41 -2.97 -25.55
CA GLU A 236 6.84 -3.28 -25.57
C GLU A 236 7.49 -3.11 -24.19
N ILE A 237 7.09 -2.09 -23.45
CA ILE A 237 7.55 -1.80 -22.09
C ILE A 237 7.24 -2.98 -21.18
N PHE A 238 5.97 -3.40 -21.08
CA PHE A 238 5.57 -4.48 -20.18
C PHE A 238 6.09 -5.84 -20.64
N ALA A 239 6.19 -6.09 -21.95
CA ALA A 239 6.82 -7.30 -22.47
C ALA A 239 8.32 -7.40 -22.12
N ALA A 240 9.02 -6.27 -21.93
CA ALA A 240 10.40 -6.26 -21.48
C ALA A 240 10.53 -6.63 -20.00
N GLU A 241 9.67 -6.09 -19.13
CA GLU A 241 9.66 -6.41 -17.70
C GLU A 241 9.41 -7.92 -17.45
N GLN A 242 8.54 -8.54 -18.24
CA GLN A 242 8.27 -9.99 -18.17
C GLN A 242 9.52 -10.84 -18.50
N ARG A 243 10.35 -10.38 -19.44
CA ARG A 243 11.60 -11.09 -19.78
C ARG A 243 12.62 -10.96 -18.65
N GLU A 244 12.76 -9.78 -18.08
CA GLU A 244 13.67 -9.55 -16.94
C GLU A 244 13.24 -10.35 -15.70
N ALA A 245 11.93 -10.55 -15.48
CA ALA A 245 11.44 -11.37 -14.38
C ALA A 245 11.67 -12.89 -14.56
N ALA A 246 11.91 -13.34 -15.80
CA ALA A 246 12.11 -14.76 -16.13
C ALA A 246 13.59 -15.20 -16.15
N GLU A 247 14.54 -14.24 -16.06
CA GLU A 247 16.00 -14.47 -16.01
C GLU A 247 16.53 -14.55 -14.57
#